data_AF-A0A1G6EP33-F1
#
_entry.id   AF-A0A1G6EP33-F1
#
_cell.length_a   1.000
_cell.length_b   1.000
_cell.length_c   1.000
_cell.angle_alpha   90.00
_cell.angle_beta   90.00
_cell.angle_gamma   90.00
#
_symmetry.space_group_name_H-M   'P 1'
#
loop_
_entity.id
_entity.type
_entity.pdbx_description
1 polymer ?
#
loop_
_entity_poly.entity_id
_entity_poly.type
_entity_poly.pdbx_seq_one_letter_code
_entity_poly.pdbx_strand_id
1 'polypeptide(L)'
;MTEPVLARLTALKTMPTSELKDQWRKLFETEPPVYNRRFLESRLAYRIQELAHGGLTRDTVARLEALAKQIERGGATGKARASVRPIAGTRLIREFNGVEHCVTVRGDD
;
A
#
# COMPACT_ATOMS: atom_id res chain seq x y z
N MET A 1 -27.38 -21.63 3.90
CA MET A 1 -27.59 -20.93 2.62
C MET A 1 -26.60 -19.79 2.54
N THR A 2 -25.74 -19.78 1.53
CA THR A 2 -24.67 -18.78 1.40
C THR A 2 -25.30 -17.41 1.10
N GLU A 3 -25.26 -16.50 2.06
CA GLU A 3 -25.65 -15.12 1.84
C GLU A 3 -24.81 -14.57 0.66
N PRO A 4 -25.43 -13.91 -0.34
CA PRO A 4 -24.71 -13.52 -1.54
C PRO A 4 -23.56 -12.58 -1.17
N VAL A 5 -22.37 -12.82 -1.74
CA VAL A 5 -21.14 -12.05 -1.46
C VAL A 5 -21.41 -10.55 -1.50
N LEU A 6 -22.21 -10.09 -2.47
CA LEU A 6 -22.62 -8.69 -2.60
C LEU A 6 -23.35 -8.15 -1.36
N ALA A 7 -24.28 -8.90 -0.76
CA ALA A 7 -24.99 -8.48 0.44
C ALA A 7 -24.03 -8.28 1.62
N ARG A 8 -23.10 -9.22 1.81
CA ARG A 8 -22.05 -9.11 2.84
C ARG A 8 -21.16 -7.89 2.62
N LEU A 9 -20.79 -7.62 1.37
CA LEU A 9 -19.99 -6.44 1.01
C LEU A 9 -20.74 -5.12 1.23
N THR A 10 -22.05 -5.07 0.96
CA THR A 10 -22.86 -3.88 1.24
C THR A 10 -23.01 -3.64 2.74
N ALA A 11 -23.16 -4.71 3.53
CA ALA A 11 -23.27 -4.60 4.99
C ALA A 11 -22.01 -4.01 5.63
N LEU A 12 -20.81 -4.32 5.10
CA LEU A 12 -19.55 -3.75 5.61
C LEU A 12 -19.53 -2.21 5.57
N LYS A 13 -20.17 -1.59 4.57
CA LYS A 13 -20.18 -0.12 4.42
C LYS A 13 -20.97 0.59 5.51
N THR A 14 -22.02 -0.04 6.03
CA THR A 14 -22.91 0.55 7.05
C THR A 14 -22.61 0.07 8.45
N MET A 15 -21.87 -1.03 8.60
CA MET A 15 -21.52 -1.66 9.88
C MET A 15 -20.62 -0.76 10.73
N PRO A 16 -20.87 -0.55 12.03
CA PRO A 16 -20.01 0.28 12.89
C PRO A 16 -18.60 -0.32 13.05
N THR A 17 -17.63 0.52 13.41
CA THR A 17 -16.21 0.12 13.48
C THR A 17 -15.95 -0.99 14.51
N SER A 18 -16.72 -1.05 15.60
CA SER A 18 -16.67 -2.15 16.58
C SER A 18 -16.99 -3.50 15.94
N GLU A 19 -18.07 -3.57 15.17
CA GLU A 19 -18.48 -4.80 14.48
C GLU A 19 -17.50 -5.19 13.37
N LEU A 20 -16.89 -4.22 12.69
CA LEU A 20 -15.79 -4.51 11.75
C LEU A 20 -14.60 -5.18 12.46
N LYS A 21 -14.27 -4.74 13.67
CA LYS A 21 -13.22 -5.37 14.49
C LYS A 21 -13.60 -6.78 14.92
N ASP A 22 -14.87 -7.03 15.24
CA ASP A 22 -15.36 -8.37 15.55
C ASP A 22 -15.31 -9.30 14.34
N GLN A 23 -15.71 -8.81 13.17
CA GLN A 23 -15.55 -9.57 11.92
C GLN A 23 -14.09 -9.87 11.61
N TRP A 24 -13.19 -8.93 11.89
CA TRP A 24 -11.76 -9.14 11.71
C TRP A 24 -11.27 -10.34 12.53
N ARG A 25 -11.55 -10.34 13.84
CA ARG A 25 -11.19 -11.46 14.71
C ARG A 25 -11.78 -12.79 14.23
N LYS A 26 -13.01 -12.78 13.71
CA LYS A 26 -13.67 -13.99 13.18
C LYS A 26 -13.04 -14.51 11.90
N LEU A 27 -12.64 -13.62 10.97
CA LEU A 27 -12.17 -14.03 9.62
C LEU A 27 -10.65 -14.20 9.51
N PHE A 28 -9.91 -13.53 10.38
CA PHE A 28 -8.44 -13.51 10.39
C PHE A 28 -7.83 -14.11 11.66
N GLU A 29 -8.64 -14.46 12.67
CA GLU A 29 -8.20 -15.10 13.93
C GLU A 29 -7.05 -14.35 14.64
N THR A 30 -7.01 -13.03 14.44
CA THR A 30 -5.97 -12.12 14.94
C THR A 30 -6.61 -10.81 15.39
N GLU A 31 -5.91 -10.03 16.20
CA GLU A 31 -6.41 -8.72 16.61
C GLU A 31 -6.35 -7.72 15.44
N PRO A 32 -7.42 -6.96 15.15
CA PRO A 32 -7.38 -5.89 14.18
C PRO A 32 -6.29 -4.88 14.53
N PRO A 33 -5.42 -4.50 13.57
CA PRO A 33 -4.42 -3.48 13.82
C PRO A 33 -5.09 -2.11 14.09
N VAL A 34 -4.33 -1.19 14.68
CA VAL A 34 -4.78 0.19 14.96
C VAL A 34 -4.82 1.00 13.65
N TYR A 35 -5.78 0.69 12.79
CA TYR A 35 -5.95 1.33 11.48
C TYR A 35 -7.29 2.04 11.34
N ASN A 36 -7.38 2.87 10.30
CA ASN A 36 -8.62 3.56 9.96
C ASN A 36 -9.70 2.55 9.47
N ARG A 37 -10.96 2.97 9.61
CA ARG A 37 -12.13 2.16 9.21
C ARG A 37 -12.05 1.65 7.77
N ARG A 38 -11.65 2.52 6.83
CA ARG A 38 -11.59 2.19 5.40
C ARG A 38 -10.63 1.03 5.11
N PHE A 39 -9.54 0.92 5.86
CA PHE A 39 -8.63 -0.21 5.78
C PHE A 39 -9.31 -1.51 6.20
N LEU A 40 -9.99 -1.51 7.36
CA LEU A 40 -10.72 -2.67 7.86
C LEU A 40 -11.78 -3.13 6.85
N GLU A 41 -12.58 -2.21 6.32
CA GLU A 41 -13.59 -2.50 5.29
C GLU A 41 -12.97 -3.16 4.05
N SER A 42 -11.91 -2.56 3.51
CA SER A 42 -11.28 -3.05 2.27
C SER A 42 -10.68 -4.44 2.47
N ARG A 43 -10.08 -4.69 3.63
CA ARG A 43 -9.43 -5.97 3.93
C ARG A 43 -10.44 -7.07 4.25
N LEU A 44 -11.52 -6.74 4.97
CA LEU A 44 -12.64 -7.65 5.21
C LEU A 44 -13.35 -8.00 3.91
N ALA A 45 -13.60 -7.01 3.04
CA ALA A 45 -14.22 -7.22 1.73
C ALA A 45 -13.41 -8.22 0.89
N TYR A 46 -12.09 -8.03 0.82
CA TYR A 46 -11.19 -8.96 0.13
C TYR A 46 -11.26 -10.37 0.71
N ARG A 47 -11.22 -10.51 2.04
CA ARG A 47 -11.28 -11.82 2.71
C ARG A 47 -12.60 -12.54 2.46
N ILE A 48 -13.71 -11.82 2.45
CA ILE A 48 -15.03 -12.36 2.11
C ILE A 48 -15.05 -12.90 0.67
N GLN A 49 -14.44 -12.17 -0.25
CA GLN A 49 -14.32 -12.59 -1.64
C GLN A 49 -13.42 -13.82 -1.81
N GLU A 50 -12.25 -13.86 -1.15
CA GLU A 50 -11.37 -15.04 -1.17
C GLU A 50 -12.07 -16.30 -0.65
N LEU A 51 -12.83 -16.17 0.43
CA LEU A 51 -13.57 -17.31 1.00
C LEU A 51 -14.68 -17.81 0.07
N ALA A 52 -15.24 -16.95 -0.78
CA ALA A 52 -16.31 -17.31 -1.71
C ALA A 52 -15.81 -17.78 -3.08
N HIS A 53 -14.73 -17.20 -3.57
CA HIS A 53 -14.23 -17.43 -4.93
C HIS A 53 -12.90 -18.21 -4.98
N GLY A 54 -12.29 -18.46 -3.83
CA GLY A 54 -10.92 -18.95 -3.73
C GLY A 54 -9.91 -17.80 -3.77
N GLY A 55 -8.69 -18.11 -3.33
CA GLY A 55 -7.56 -17.18 -3.39
C GLY A 55 -6.98 -17.05 -4.80
N LEU A 56 -5.74 -16.53 -4.89
CA LEU A 56 -5.02 -16.42 -6.15
C LEU A 56 -4.80 -17.80 -6.80
N THR A 57 -4.90 -17.86 -8.14
CA THR A 57 -4.60 -19.08 -8.90
C THR A 57 -3.11 -19.42 -8.79
N ARG A 58 -2.75 -20.70 -8.92
CA ARG A 58 -1.34 -21.15 -8.87
C ARG A 58 -0.46 -20.41 -9.89
N ASP A 59 -0.98 -20.19 -11.09
CA ASP A 59 -0.30 -19.41 -12.13
C ASP A 59 -0.05 -17.95 -11.69
N THR A 60 -1.05 -17.31 -11.09
CA THR A 60 -0.91 -15.95 -10.56
C THR A 60 0.13 -15.88 -9.45
N VAL A 61 0.14 -16.85 -8.54
CA VAL A 61 1.15 -16.93 -7.47
C VAL A 61 2.55 -17.12 -8.06
N ALA A 62 2.72 -18.06 -9.00
CA ALA A 62 4.00 -18.30 -9.66
C ALA A 62 4.53 -17.06 -10.40
N ARG A 63 3.63 -16.31 -11.07
CA ARG A 63 3.97 -15.05 -11.72
C ARG A 63 4.41 -13.98 -10.72
N LEU A 64 3.71 -13.86 -9.59
CA LEU A 64 4.08 -12.91 -8.53
C LEU A 64 5.44 -13.25 -7.91
N GLU A 65 5.72 -14.53 -7.66
CA GLU A 65 7.03 -14.99 -7.16
C GLU A 65 8.16 -14.72 -8.18
N ALA A 66 7.90 -14.94 -9.47
CA ALA A 66 8.86 -14.64 -10.52
C ALA A 66 9.18 -13.14 -10.58
N LEU A 67 8.17 -12.28 -10.48
CA LEU A 67 8.32 -10.83 -10.42
C LEU A 67 9.09 -10.40 -9.16
N ALA A 68 8.80 -10.99 -8.00
CA ALA A 68 9.52 -10.70 -6.75
C ALA A 68 11.02 -11.05 -6.88
N LYS A 69 11.34 -12.23 -7.43
CA LYS A 69 12.73 -12.64 -7.71
C LYS A 69 13.43 -11.70 -8.68
N GLN A 70 12.72 -11.17 -9.67
CA GLN A 70 13.29 -10.16 -10.58
C GLN A 70 13.64 -8.87 -9.84
N ILE A 71 12.77 -8.40 -8.94
CA ILE A 71 13.01 -7.20 -8.13
C ILE A 71 14.22 -7.39 -7.21
N GLU A 72 14.29 -8.51 -6.49
CA GLU A 72 15.42 -8.83 -5.60
C GLU A 72 16.76 -8.87 -6.36
N ARG A 73 16.75 -9.32 -7.62
CA ARG A 73 17.93 -9.36 -8.49
C ARG A 73 18.28 -8.00 -9.11
N GLY A 74 17.68 -6.90 -8.64
CA GLY A 74 17.90 -5.56 -9.17
C GLY A 74 17.15 -5.25 -10.46
N GLY A 75 16.20 -6.11 -10.86
CA GLY A 75 15.28 -5.84 -11.95
C GLY A 75 14.38 -4.66 -11.61
N ALA A 76 14.61 -3.53 -12.26
CA ALA A 76 13.81 -2.33 -12.07
C ALA A 76 12.38 -2.55 -12.58
N THR A 77 11.42 -2.76 -11.67
CA THR A 77 9.98 -2.76 -12.00
C THR A 77 9.25 -1.53 -11.46
N GLY A 78 9.94 -0.66 -10.74
CA GLY A 78 9.46 0.69 -10.44
C GLY A 78 9.97 1.67 -11.48
N LYS A 79 9.14 2.66 -11.87
CA LYS A 79 9.68 3.94 -12.37
C LYS A 79 10.78 4.32 -11.39
N ALA A 80 12.04 4.30 -11.83
CA ALA A 80 13.14 4.85 -11.06
C ALA A 80 12.62 6.21 -10.57
N ARG A 81 12.51 6.40 -9.24
CA ARG A 81 12.18 7.73 -8.72
C ARG A 81 13.21 8.62 -9.39
N ALA A 82 12.74 9.53 -10.26
CA ALA A 82 13.61 10.48 -10.90
C ALA A 82 14.46 11.05 -9.78
N SER A 83 15.79 10.93 -9.92
CA SER A 83 16.74 11.42 -8.93
C SER A 83 16.28 12.81 -8.53
N VAL A 84 15.86 12.99 -7.27
CA VAL A 84 15.37 14.27 -6.72
C VAL A 84 16.58 15.18 -6.45
N ARG A 85 17.59 15.12 -7.31
CA ARG A 85 18.75 15.99 -7.26
C ARG A 85 18.47 17.14 -8.21
N PRO A 86 18.56 18.40 -7.74
CA PRO A 86 18.49 19.54 -8.64
C PRO A 86 19.56 19.43 -9.73
N ILE A 87 19.28 19.98 -10.90
CA ILE A 87 20.23 19.98 -12.02
C ILE A 87 21.49 20.75 -11.61
N ALA A 88 22.67 20.29 -12.04
CA ALA A 88 23.91 21.02 -11.84
C ALA A 88 23.78 22.47 -12.35
N GLY A 89 24.25 23.43 -11.56
CA GLY A 89 24.05 24.87 -11.80
C GLY A 89 22.81 25.45 -11.12
N THR A 90 21.91 24.64 -10.54
CA THR A 90 20.80 25.16 -9.72
C THR A 90 21.36 25.87 -8.49
N ARG A 91 20.96 27.13 -8.27
CA ARG A 91 21.27 27.90 -7.05
C ARG A 91 20.19 27.67 -6.00
N LEU A 92 20.57 27.12 -4.86
CA LEU A 92 19.71 26.99 -3.69
C LEU A 92 19.99 28.18 -2.78
N ILE A 93 18.97 28.98 -2.52
CA ILE A 93 19.07 30.18 -1.69
C ILE A 93 18.21 29.97 -0.46
N ARG A 94 18.78 30.24 0.72
CA ARG A 94 18.06 30.16 2.00
C ARG A 94 18.51 31.29 2.91
N GLU A 95 17.55 31.94 3.56
CA GLU A 95 17.84 32.82 4.68
C GLU A 95 17.88 32.02 6.01
N PHE A 96 18.87 32.31 6.84
CA PHE A 96 18.97 31.79 8.19
C PHE A 96 19.59 32.84 9.13
N ASN A 97 18.90 33.14 10.23
CA ASN A 97 19.30 34.20 11.18
C ASN A 97 19.60 35.55 10.50
N GLY A 98 18.81 35.93 9.49
CA GLY A 98 18.99 37.19 8.76
C GLY A 98 20.18 37.20 7.78
N VAL A 99 20.84 36.05 7.57
CA VAL A 99 21.93 35.89 6.60
C VAL A 99 21.43 35.05 5.42
N GLU A 100 21.63 35.56 4.20
CA GLU A 100 21.36 34.80 2.99
C GLU A 100 22.51 33.84 2.68
N HIS A 101 22.20 32.55 2.56
CA HIS A 101 23.10 31.51 2.11
C HIS A 101 22.73 31.08 0.70
N CYS A 102 23.68 31.16 -0.23
CA CYS A 102 23.53 30.70 -1.61
C CYS A 102 24.54 29.59 -1.90
N VAL A 103 24.06 28.42 -2.31
CA VAL A 103 24.89 27.28 -2.74
C VAL A 103 24.50 26.84 -4.15
N THR A 104 25.48 26.46 -4.96
CA THR A 104 25.27 25.99 -6.34
C THR A 104 25.48 24.48 -6.39
N VAL A 105 24.49 23.76 -6.92
CA VAL A 105 24.58 22.30 -7.10
C VAL A 105 25.63 21.98 -8.16
N ARG A 106 26.59 21.09 -7.85
CA ARG A 106 27.60 20.59 -8.79
C ARG A 106 27.18 19.23 -9.34
N GLY A 107 27.68 18.89 -10.53
CA GLY A 107 27.31 17.66 -11.25
C GLY A 107 27.96 16.39 -10.68
N ASP A 108 29.20 16.52 -10.19
CA ASP A 108 30.02 15.39 -9.73
C ASP A 108 30.68 15.75 -8.39
N ASP A 109 30.09 15.24 -7.29
CA ASP A 109 30.63 14.96 -5.95
C ASP A 109 29.54 14.19 -5.15
#